data_AF-A0A9D1Y670-F1
#
_entry.id   AF-A0A9D1Y670-F1
#
_cell.length_a   1.000
_cell.length_b   1.000
_cell.length_c   1.000
_cell.angle_alpha   90.00
_cell.angle_beta   90.00
_cell.angle_gamma   90.00
#
_symmetry.space_group_name_H-M   'P 1'
#
loop_
_entity.id
_entity.type
_entity.pdbx_description
1 polymer ?
#
loop_
_entity_poly.entity_id
_entity_poly.type
_entity_poly.pdbx_seq_one_letter_code
_entity_poly.pdbx_strand_id
1 'polypeptide(L)' 'MANKNVVPEAREALNKFKMEAASEVGVNLKQGYNGDLTSKQAGSVGGQMVKKMIESYENSIK' A
#
# COMPACT_ATOMS: atom_id res chain seq x y z
N MET A 1 4.55 -8.92 -17.55
CA MET A 1 4.32 -9.95 -16.51
C MET A 1 3.38 -9.36 -15.48
N ALA A 2 2.14 -9.83 -15.38
CA ALA A 2 1.24 -9.39 -14.31
C ALA A 2 1.75 -10.01 -13.00
N ASN A 3 2.12 -9.16 -12.04
CA ASN A 3 2.54 -9.60 -10.72
C ASN A 3 1.33 -10.30 -10.08
N LYS A 4 1.32 -11.63 -10.08
CA LYS A 4 0.26 -12.40 -9.44
C LYS A 4 0.36 -12.10 -7.95
N ASN A 5 -0.71 -11.56 -7.36
CA ASN A 5 -0.83 -11.53 -5.92
C ASN A 5 -0.60 -12.96 -5.44
N VAL A 6 0.45 -13.16 -4.64
CA VAL A 6 0.87 -14.49 -4.16
C VAL A 6 -0.23 -15.17 -3.32
N VAL A 7 -1.15 -14.37 -2.77
CA VAL A 7 -2.34 -14.81 -2.04
C VAL A 7 -3.56 -14.08 -2.61
N PRO A 8 -4.41 -14.75 -3.42
CA PRO A 8 -5.60 -14.16 -4.03
C PRO A 8 -6.59 -13.60 -3.00
N GLU A 9 -6.77 -14.28 -1.88
CA GLU A 9 -7.71 -13.96 -0.81
C GLU A 9 -7.34 -12.64 -0.11
N ALA A 10 -6.06 -12.30 -0.09
CA ALA A 10 -5.57 -11.06 0.52
C ALA A 10 -5.76 -9.82 -0.38
N ARG A 11 -6.21 -9.98 -1.63
CA ARG A 11 -6.27 -8.88 -2.60
C ARG A 11 -7.13 -7.71 -2.14
N GLU A 12 -8.29 -7.99 -1.54
CA GLU A 12 -9.18 -6.95 -1.04
C GLU A 12 -8.59 -6.21 0.16
N ALA A 13 -8.07 -6.96 1.14
CA ALA A 13 -7.39 -6.41 2.30
C ALA A 13 -6.18 -5.54 1.90
N LEU A 14 -5.36 -6.01 0.96
CA LEU A 14 -4.22 -5.25 0.42
C LEU A 14 -4.66 -3.97 -0.31
N ASN A 15 -5.76 -4.01 -1.04
CA ASN A 15 -6.30 -2.81 -1.69
C ASN A 15 -6.77 -1.80 -0.65
N LYS A 16 -7.50 -2.22 0.37
CA LYS A 16 -7.93 -1.35 1.47
C LYS A 16 -6.72 -0.73 2.19
N PHE A 17 -5.75 -1.56 2.55
CA PHE A 17 -4.52 -1.13 3.20
C PHE A 17 -3.73 -0.09 2.39
N LYS A 18 -3.64 -0.29 1.06
CA LYS A 18 -3.02 0.67 0.16
C LYS A 18 -3.75 2.02 0.13
N MET A 19 -5.09 2.01 0.12
CA MET A 19 -5.89 3.24 0.13
C MET A 19 -5.77 4.02 1.45
N GLU A 20 -5.71 3.31 2.57
CA GLU A 20 -5.45 3.89 3.89
C GLU A 20 -4.04 4.52 3.95
N ALA A 21 -3.02 3.78 3.53
CA ALA A 21 -1.64 4.28 3.47
C ALA A 21 -1.52 5.53 2.58
N ALA A 22 -2.23 5.58 1.45
CA ALA A 22 -2.26 6.75 0.58
C ALA A 22 -2.91 7.97 1.25
N SER A 23 -4.01 7.76 1.96
CA SER A 23 -4.73 8.82 2.68
C SER A 23 -3.85 9.45 3.77
N GLU A 24 -3.08 8.64 4.50
CA GLU A 24 -2.18 9.11 5.56
C GLU A 24 -1.01 9.96 5.05
N VAL A 25 -0.50 9.65 3.87
CA VAL A 25 0.60 10.40 3.25
C VAL A 25 0.09 11.52 2.33
N GLY A 26 -1.21 11.81 2.35
CA GLY A 26 -1.83 12.89 1.58
C GLY A 26 -1.79 12.68 0.06
N VAL A 27 -1.71 11.44 -0.41
CA VAL A 27 -1.69 11.10 -1.84
C VAL A 27 -3.10 10.67 -2.28
N ASN A 28 -3.64 11.37 -3.27
CA ASN A 28 -4.91 10.99 -3.88
C ASN A 28 -4.73 9.79 -4.81
N LEU A 29 -4.89 8.59 -4.27
CA LEU A 29 -4.84 7.34 -5.02
C LEU A 29 -6.23 6.98 -5.54
N LYS A 30 -6.35 6.77 -6.85
CA LYS A 30 -7.59 6.43 -7.53
C LYS A 30 -7.76 4.91 -7.65
N GLN A 31 -9.00 4.44 -7.63
CA GLN A 31 -9.31 3.08 -8.05
C GLN A 31 -9.25 3.01 -9.58
N GLY A 32 -8.07 2.69 -10.13
CA GLY A 32 -7.83 2.65 -11.56
C GLY A 32 -6.46 3.20 -11.93
N TYR A 33 -6.41 4.00 -13.00
CA TYR A 33 -5.18 4.59 -13.50
C TYR A 33 -4.65 5.67 -12.53
N ASN A 34 -3.37 5.57 -12.20
CA ASN A 34 -2.63 6.50 -11.33
C ASN A 34 -1.30 6.92 -11.98
N GLY A 35 -1.20 6.86 -13.32
CA GLY A 35 0.05 7.22 -14.01
C GLY A 35 0.35 8.73 -14.01
N ASP A 36 -0.58 9.54 -13.50
CA ASP A 36 -0.37 10.96 -13.18
C ASP A 36 0.37 11.18 -11.86
N LEU A 37 0.50 10.17 -11.00
CA LEU A 37 1.27 10.29 -9.77
C LEU A 37 2.77 10.33 -10.07
N THR A 38 3.46 11.24 -9.41
CA THR A 38 4.93 11.27 -9.44
C THR A 38 5.50 10.01 -8.77
N SER A 39 6.69 9.59 -9.17
CA SER A 39 7.38 8.45 -8.54
C SER A 39 7.56 8.64 -7.02
N LYS A 40 7.73 9.90 -6.58
CA LYS A 40 7.80 10.25 -5.15
C LYS A 40 6.48 9.95 -4.42
N GLN A 41 5.34 10.30 -5.01
CA GLN A 41 4.02 10.02 -4.42
C GLN A 41 3.72 8.52 -4.40
N ALA A 42 3.96 7.80 -5.50
CA ALA A 42 3.78 6.35 -5.51
C ALA A 42 4.70 5.66 -4.49
N GLY A 43 5.96 6.12 -4.39
CA GLY A 43 6.95 5.65 -3.43
C GLY A 43 6.54 5.91 -1.97
N SER A 44 5.97 7.08 -1.65
CA SER A 44 5.53 7.38 -0.29
C SER A 44 4.39 6.48 0.18
N VAL A 45 3.44 6.15 -0.71
CA VAL A 45 2.37 5.18 -0.41
C VAL A 45 2.96 3.80 -0.10
N GLY A 46 3.83 3.29 -0.98
CA GLY A 46 4.48 1.99 -0.77
C GLY A 46 5.33 1.93 0.48
N GLY A 47 6.08 3.01 0.76
CA GLY A 47 6.88 3.13 1.98
C GLY A 47 6.04 3.11 3.26
N GLN A 48 4.89 3.79 3.26
CA GLN A 48 3.98 3.79 4.41
C GLN A 48 3.36 2.41 4.66
N MET A 49 3.02 1.68 3.59
CA MET A 49 2.56 0.30 3.71
C MET A 49 3.61 -0.61 4.37
N VAL A 50 4.87 -0.52 3.93
CA VAL A 50 5.97 -1.33 4.51
C VAL A 50 6.22 -0.94 5.97
N LYS A 51 6.23 0.37 6.28
CA LYS A 51 6.42 0.86 7.65
C LYS A 51 5.40 0.25 8.61
N LYS A 52 4.11 0.32 8.28
CA LYS A 52 3.04 -0.27 9.08
C LYS A 52 3.14 -1.78 9.23
N MET A 53 3.56 -2.47 8.16
CA MET A 53 3.76 -3.92 8.21
C MET A 53 4.86 -4.30 9.22
N ILE A 54 5.97 -3.55 9.22
CA ILE A 54 7.06 -3.74 10.18
C ILE A 54 6.59 -3.41 11.60
N GLU A 55 5.91 -2.28 11.81
CA GLU A 55 5.36 -1.90 13.12
C GLU A 55 4.41 -2.97 13.67
N SER A 56 3.51 -3.51 12.84
CA SER A 56 2.60 -4.60 13.23
C SER A 56 3.37 -5.86 13.61
N TYR A 57 4.42 -6.20 12.87
CA TYR A 57 5.25 -7.37 13.14
C TYR A 57 6.03 -7.22 14.45
N GLU A 58 6.68 -6.07 14.67
CA GLU A 58 7.38 -5.74 15.90
C GLU A 58 6.45 -5.78 17.12
N ASN A 59 5.21 -5.30 16.99
CA ASN A 59 4.21 -5.34 18.05
C ASN A 59 3.66 -6.75 18.32
N SER A 60 3.74 -7.67 17.35
CA SER A 60 3.29 -9.06 17.52
C SER A 60 4.33 -9.97 18.19
N ILE A 61 5.60 -9.55 18.22
CA ILE A 61 6.70 -10.27 18.88
C ILE A 61 6.84 -9.87 20.35
N LYS A 62 6.40 -8.66 20.70
CA LYS A 62 6.37 -8.17 22.09
C LYS A 62 5.30 -8.89 22.90
#